data_AF-A0A6H9YJR9-F1
#
_entry.id   AF-A0A6H9YJR9-F1
#
_cell.length_a   1.000
_cell.length_b   1.000
_cell.length_c   1.000
_cell.angle_alpha   90.00
_cell.angle_beta   90.00
_cell.angle_gamma   90.00
#
_symmetry.space_group_name_H-M   'P 1'
#
loop_
_entity.id
_entity.type
_entity.pdbx_description
1 polymer ?
#
loop_
_entity_poly.entity_id
_entity_poly.type
_entity_poly.pdbx_seq_one_letter_code
_entity_poly.pdbx_strand_id
1 'polypeptide(L)'
;MRSATTTGLRVAARNLEFYDTGNVGGTDGVFAQDLIDHNPAADTTWGIDGMRVLIAAVRDGFTDTQHRILSSRSLPTAGWSSTGR
;
A
#
# COMPACT_ATOMS: atom_id res chain seq x y z
N MET A 1 -1.07 -5.11 26.83
CA MET A 1 -2.17 -4.59 26.00
C MET A 1 -1.72 -4.58 24.54
N ARG A 2 -2.28 -5.45 23.69
CA ARG A 2 -2.18 -5.26 22.23
C ARG A 2 -2.96 -3.98 21.93
N SER A 3 -2.30 -2.96 21.38
CA SER A 3 -2.99 -1.74 20.95
C SER A 3 -4.14 -2.14 20.02
N ALA A 4 -5.35 -1.65 20.28
CA ALA A 4 -6.47 -1.93 19.39
C ALA A 4 -6.12 -1.38 18.00
N THR A 5 -6.04 -2.25 16.99
CA THR A 5 -5.81 -1.83 15.62
C THR A 5 -6.94 -0.89 15.21
N THR A 6 -6.59 0.37 14.91
CA THR A 6 -7.57 1.36 14.49
C THR A 6 -8.19 0.94 13.16
N THR A 7 -9.40 1.42 12.86
CA THR A 7 -10.02 1.20 11.54
C THR A 7 -9.11 1.70 10.41
N GLY A 8 -8.42 2.83 10.61
CA GLY A 8 -7.44 3.33 9.64
C GLY A 8 -6.28 2.37 9.38
N LEU A 9 -5.71 1.74 10.42
CA LEU A 9 -4.64 0.75 10.23
C LEU A 9 -5.13 -0.49 9.49
N ARG A 10 -6.38 -0.91 9.67
CA ARG A 10 -6.97 -2.02 8.89
C ARG A 10 -7.11 -1.66 7.42
N VAL A 11 -7.57 -0.45 7.12
CA VAL A 11 -7.68 0.06 5.74
C VAL A 11 -6.29 0.13 5.09
N ALA A 12 -5.29 0.67 5.80
CA ALA A 12 -3.92 0.74 5.30
C ALA A 12 -3.34 -0.66 5.05
N ALA A 13 -3.53 -1.61 5.97
CA ALA A 13 -3.07 -2.98 5.78
C ALA A 13 -3.74 -3.65 4.57
N ARG A 14 -5.05 -3.43 4.37
CA ARG A 14 -5.78 -4.01 3.24
C ARG A 14 -5.34 -3.43 1.90
N ASN A 15 -5.04 -2.13 1.84
CA ASN A 15 -4.42 -1.51 0.67
C ASN A 15 -3.11 -2.24 0.30
N LEU A 16 -2.21 -2.42 1.27
CA LEU A 16 -0.93 -3.09 1.03
C LEU A 16 -1.08 -4.55 0.57
N GLU A 17 -2.05 -5.28 1.15
CA GLU A 17 -2.36 -6.67 0.77
C GLU A 17 -2.77 -6.82 -0.70
N PHE A 18 -3.40 -5.81 -1.31
CA PHE A 18 -3.76 -5.88 -2.73
C PHE A 18 -2.53 -5.97 -3.64
N TYR A 19 -1.42 -5.34 -3.26
CA TYR A 19 -0.17 -5.45 -4.01
C TYR A 19 0.52 -6.79 -3.77
N ASP A 20 0.52 -7.28 -2.53
CA ASP A 20 1.13 -8.57 -2.17
C ASP A 20 0.42 -9.74 -2.88
N THR A 21 -0.89 -9.63 -3.07
CA THR A 21 -1.73 -10.69 -3.67
C THR A 21 -2.08 -10.47 -5.14
N GLY A 22 -1.86 -9.26 -5.66
CA GLY A 22 -2.32 -8.85 -7.00
C GLY A 22 -3.85 -8.78 -7.13
N ASN A 23 -4.60 -8.61 -6.03
CA ASN A 23 -6.06 -8.62 -6.03
C ASN A 23 -6.65 -7.27 -6.49
N VAL A 24 -6.78 -7.10 -7.80
CA VAL A 24 -7.38 -5.92 -8.44
C VAL A 24 -8.87 -5.77 -8.07
N GLY A 25 -9.62 -6.87 -8.01
CA GLY A 25 -11.06 -6.85 -7.76
C GLY A 25 -11.47 -6.46 -6.33
N GLY A 26 -10.53 -6.52 -5.39
CA GLY A 26 -10.77 -6.13 -3.99
C GLY A 26 -10.86 -4.61 -3.77
N THR A 27 -10.46 -3.81 -4.76
CA THR A 27 -10.30 -2.35 -4.64
C THR A 27 -11.57 -1.60 -4.26
N ASP A 28 -12.74 -2.01 -4.77
CA ASP A 28 -14.04 -1.37 -4.48
C ASP A 28 -14.46 -1.44 -3.01
N GLY A 29 -13.92 -2.39 -2.26
CA GLY A 29 -14.22 -2.53 -0.83
C GLY A 29 -13.41 -1.59 0.07
N VAL A 30 -12.46 -0.82 -0.49
CA VAL A 30 -11.48 -0.05 0.28
C VAL A 30 -11.34 1.38 -0.21
N PHE A 31 -11.29 1.58 -1.54
CA PHE A 31 -11.05 2.90 -2.12
C PHE A 31 -12.36 3.59 -2.52
N ALA A 32 -12.41 4.90 -2.33
CA ALA A 32 -13.43 5.73 -2.95
C ALA A 32 -13.19 5.82 -4.46
N GLN A 33 -14.26 6.05 -5.24
CA GLN A 33 -14.15 6.14 -6.70
C GLN A 33 -13.26 7.30 -7.15
N ASP A 34 -13.27 8.40 -6.39
CA ASP A 34 -12.53 9.64 -6.62
C ASP A 34 -11.18 9.70 -5.88
N LEU A 35 -10.61 8.53 -5.53
CA LEU A 35 -9.31 8.45 -4.87
C LEU A 35 -8.25 9.28 -5.60
N ILE A 36 -7.52 10.09 -4.84
CA ILE A 36 -6.35 10.81 -5.32
C ILE A 36 -5.12 9.98 -4.98
N ASP A 37 -4.52 9.36 -6.00
CA ASP A 37 -3.19 8.77 -5.90
C ASP A 37 -2.13 9.81 -6.26
N HIS A 38 -1.15 9.99 -5.39
CA HIS A 38 -0.03 10.93 -5.59
C HIS A 38 1.16 10.28 -6.32
N ASN A 39 1.10 8.98 -6.59
CA ASN A 39 2.11 8.27 -7.37
C ASN A 39 1.45 7.32 -8.39
N PRO A 40 0.63 7.86 -9.31
CA PRO A 40 -0.02 7.04 -10.31
C PRO A 40 1.03 6.38 -11.21
N ALA A 41 0.71 5.19 -11.73
CA ALA A 41 1.50 4.61 -12.80
C ALA A 41 1.45 5.53 -14.04
N ALA A 42 2.50 5.46 -14.88
CA ALA A 42 2.58 6.31 -16.06
C ALA A 42 1.36 6.08 -16.97
N ASP A 43 0.80 7.18 -17.50
CA ASP A 43 -0.34 7.20 -18.42
C ASP A 43 -1.62 6.54 -17.89
N THR A 44 -1.78 6.37 -16.58
CA THR A 44 -3.00 5.77 -16.01
C THR A 44 -4.15 6.74 -15.80
N THR A 45 -5.37 6.19 -15.83
CA THR A 45 -6.61 6.86 -15.49
C THR A 45 -6.62 7.33 -14.03
N TRP A 46 -7.31 8.45 -13.74
CA TRP A 46 -7.47 8.95 -12.37
C TRP A 46 -8.44 8.08 -11.55
N GLY A 47 -8.50 8.32 -10.23
CA GLY A 47 -9.46 7.66 -9.35
C GLY A 47 -9.12 6.19 -9.09
N ILE A 48 -10.15 5.40 -8.75
CA ILE A 48 -9.99 3.97 -8.44
C ILE A 48 -9.42 3.14 -9.61
N ASP A 49 -9.66 3.56 -10.86
CA ASP A 49 -9.13 2.87 -12.04
C ASP A 49 -7.61 2.95 -12.13
N GLY A 50 -7.01 4.09 -11.74
CA GLY A 50 -5.56 4.22 -11.62
C GLY A 50 -4.96 3.21 -10.64
N MET A 51 -5.61 3.00 -9.49
CA MET A 51 -5.17 1.99 -8.52
C MET A 51 -5.25 0.57 -9.04
N ARG A 52 -6.31 0.24 -9.79
CA ARG A 52 -6.45 -1.09 -10.40
C ARG A 52 -5.31 -1.37 -11.36
N VAL A 53 -4.93 -0.37 -12.17
CA VAL A 53 -3.79 -0.48 -13.08
C VAL A 53 -2.49 -0.60 -12.31
N LEU A 54 -2.26 0.20 -11.27
CA LEU A 54 -1.05 0.12 -10.46
C LEU A 54 -0.90 -1.25 -9.77
N ILE A 55 -1.96 -1.79 -9.18
CA ILE A 55 -1.94 -3.13 -8.55
C ILE A 55 -1.64 -4.22 -9.58
N ALA A 56 -2.27 -4.15 -10.77
CA ALA A 56 -1.99 -5.10 -11.85
C ALA A 56 -0.53 -5.00 -12.32
N ALA A 57 -0.01 -3.78 -12.47
CA ALA A 57 1.37 -3.55 -12.89
C ALA A 57 2.37 -4.10 -11.86
N VAL A 58 2.11 -3.94 -10.55
CA VAL A 58 2.97 -4.52 -9.50
C VAL A 58 2.92 -6.05 -9.53
N ARG A 59 1.73 -6.64 -9.67
CA ARG A 59 1.54 -8.10 -9.79
C ARG A 59 2.32 -8.67 -10.99
N ASP A 60 2.27 -7.99 -12.13
CA ASP A 60 2.84 -8.49 -13.38
C ASP A 60 4.34 -8.20 -13.50
N GLY A 61 4.83 -7.15 -12.82
CA GLY A 61 6.23 -6.69 -12.90
C GLY A 61 7.15 -7.23 -11.80
N PHE A 62 6.61 -7.68 -10.67
CA PHE A 62 7.39 -8.12 -9.51
C PHE A 62 6.95 -9.50 -9.03
N THR A 63 7.92 -10.38 -8.79
CA THR A 63 7.71 -11.66 -8.13
C THR A 63 7.93 -11.52 -6.62
N ASP A 64 7.08 -12.15 -5.81
CA ASP A 64 7.20 -12.20 -4.33
C ASP A 64 7.13 -10.82 -3.61
N THR A 65 6.28 -9.91 -4.10
CA THR A 65 6.00 -8.63 -3.44
C THR A 65 5.54 -8.85 -1.98
N GLN A 66 6.16 -8.11 -1.06
CA GLN A 66 5.79 -8.10 0.35
C GLN A 66 5.84 -6.70 0.93
N HIS A 67 4.77 -6.30 1.64
CA HIS A 67 4.76 -5.08 2.42
C HIS A 67 4.89 -5.34 3.92
N ARG A 68 5.58 -4.42 4.62
CA ARG A 68 5.72 -4.46 6.08
C ARG A 68 5.40 -3.10 6.68
N ILE A 69 4.43 -3.06 7.59
CA ILE A 69 4.12 -1.85 8.37
C ILE A 69 5.05 -1.79 9.57
N LEU A 70 5.93 -0.80 9.60
CA LEU A 70 6.85 -0.56 10.71
C LEU A 70 6.30 0.58 11.59
N SER A 71 6.16 0.31 12.89
CA SER A 71 5.95 1.32 13.91
C SER A 71 7.29 1.76 14.51
N SER A 72 7.38 2.97 15.06
CA SER A 72 8.59 3.46 15.75
C SER A 72 9.08 2.53 16.86
N ARG A 73 8.18 1.77 17.49
CA ARG A 73 8.50 0.77 18.51
C ARG A 73 9.05 -0.55 17.93
N SER A 74 8.76 -0.85 16.67
CA SER A 74 9.21 -2.08 16.00
C SER A 74 10.46 -1.87 15.14
N LEU A 75 10.98 -0.64 15.07
CA LEU A 75 12.29 -0.39 14.47
C LEU A 75 13.40 -0.87 15.43
N PRO A 76 14.49 -1.47 14.93
CA PRO A 76 15.70 -1.66 15.73
C PRO A 76 16.11 -0.34 16.40
N THR A 77 16.65 -0.38 17.61
CA THR A 77 17.16 0.81 18.33
C THR A 77 18.23 1.57 17.53
N ALA A 78 18.86 0.92 16.55
CA ALA A 78 19.53 1.58 15.45
C ALA A 78 18.48 2.12 14.47
N GLY A 79 17.84 3.23 14.84
CA GLY A 79 16.86 3.91 13.99
C GLY A 79 17.45 4.36 12.65
N TRP A 80 16.57 4.87 11.78
CA TRP A 80 16.93 5.55 10.53
C TRP A 80 18.10 6.52 10.77
N SER A 81 19.32 6.09 10.44
CA SER A 81 20.46 6.99 10.37
C SER A 81 20.31 7.75 9.08
N SER A 82 19.87 9.00 9.17
CA SER A 82 20.04 9.96 8.09
C SER A 82 21.54 10.19 7.88
N THR A 83 22.18 9.27 7.19
CA THR A 83 23.55 9.42 6.67
C THR A 83 23.45 9.25 5.17
N GLY A 84 23.02 10.33 4.54
CA GLY A 84 22.95 10.48 3.08
C GLY A 84 22.87 11.96 2.81
N ARG A 85 24.04 12.57 2.64
CA ARG A 85 24.23 13.94 2.17
C ARG A 85 23.88 14.02 0.69
#